data_AF-A0A4Q2UF39-F1
#
_entry.id   AF-A0A4Q2UF39-F1
#
_cell.length_a   1.000
_cell.length_b   1.000
_cell.length_c   1.000
_cell.angle_alpha   90.00
_cell.angle_beta   90.00
_cell.angle_gamma   90.00
#
_symmetry.space_group_name_H-M   'P 1'
#
loop_
_entity.id
_entity.type
_entity.pdbx_description
1 polymer ?
#
loop_
_entity_poly.entity_id
_entity_poly.type
_entity_poly.pdbx_seq_one_letter_code
_entity_poly.pdbx_strand_id
1 'polypeptide(L)' 'MESTYTASKPLHHGAATTSARPARRKANGSATAALLIQMATEILTASPTMRHRMNITLTDLSAADKIRKQLLKPATTL' A
#
# COMPACT_ATOMS: atom_id res chain seq x y z
N MET A 1 29.50 55.68 3.61
CA MET A 1 29.25 54.61 2.63
C MET A 1 30.15 53.43 3.00
N GLU A 2 29.81 52.69 4.04
CA GLU A 2 30.55 51.48 4.43
C GLU A 2 29.48 50.45 4.82
N SER A 3 29.06 49.65 3.85
CA SER A 3 28.00 48.65 4.00
C SER A 3 28.63 47.34 4.44
N THR A 4 28.58 47.03 5.73
CA THR A 4 29.04 45.76 6.30
C THR A 4 28.02 44.65 6.02
N TYR A 5 28.17 43.98 4.87
CA TYR A 5 27.50 42.71 4.60
C TYR A 5 28.30 41.56 5.24
N THR A 6 27.99 41.22 6.49
CA THR A 6 28.43 39.93 7.05
C THR A 6 27.45 38.85 6.64
N ALA A 7 27.98 37.93 5.85
CA ALA A 7 27.37 36.73 5.31
C ALA A 7 26.40 35.99 6.26
N SER A 8 25.27 35.62 5.67
CA SER A 8 24.19 34.79 6.17
C SER A 8 24.67 33.46 6.75
N LYS A 9 24.35 33.21 8.03
CA LYS A 9 24.27 31.85 8.60
C LYS A 9 22.80 31.46 8.73
N PRO A 10 22.28 30.54 7.90
CA PRO A 10 21.01 29.90 8.23
C PRO A 10 21.26 28.88 9.34
N LEU A 11 20.74 29.17 10.54
CA LEU A 11 20.59 28.22 11.63
C LEU A 11 19.67 27.08 11.17
N HIS A 12 20.25 26.02 10.61
CA HIS A 12 19.58 24.73 10.45
C HIS A 12 19.62 23.99 11.78
N HIS A 13 18.70 24.30 12.69
CA HIS A 13 18.32 23.38 13.78
C HIS A 13 17.25 22.42 13.25
N GLY A 14 17.63 21.63 12.25
CA GLY A 14 16.94 20.40 11.92
C GLY A 14 17.48 19.32 12.83
N ALA A 15 16.90 19.17 14.01
CA ALA A 15 17.13 17.99 14.84
C ALA A 15 16.95 16.76 13.96
N ALA A 16 18.03 16.00 13.78
CA ALA A 16 17.98 14.67 13.22
C ALA A 16 17.21 13.78 14.20
N THR A 17 15.87 13.87 14.16
CA THR A 17 15.04 12.78 14.62
C THR A 17 15.21 11.69 13.57
N THR A 18 16.21 10.85 13.80
CA THR A 18 16.26 9.51 13.25
C THR A 18 14.96 8.84 13.70
N SER A 19 13.88 9.05 12.95
CA SER A 19 12.65 8.31 13.09
C SER A 19 13.04 6.89 12.79
N ALA A 20 13.32 6.14 13.85
CA ALA A 20 13.48 4.70 13.78
C ALA A 20 12.19 4.19 13.14
N ARG A 21 12.25 3.93 11.83
CA ARG A 21 11.16 3.32 11.07
C ARG A 21 10.72 2.13 11.91
N PRO A 22 9.49 2.10 12.44
CA PRO A 22 9.07 1.03 13.33
C PRO A 22 9.36 -0.27 12.60
N ALA A 23 10.18 -1.12 13.23
CA ALA A 23 10.58 -2.41 12.66
C ALA A 23 9.30 -3.07 12.16
N ARG A 24 9.17 -3.16 10.83
CA ARG A 24 7.95 -3.59 10.17
C ARG A 24 7.75 -5.02 10.65
N ARG A 25 6.84 -5.22 11.62
CA ARG A 25 6.48 -6.56 12.10
C ARG A 25 6.26 -7.40 10.86
N LYS A 26 6.80 -8.62 10.82
CA LYS A 26 6.66 -9.54 9.67
C LYS A 26 5.16 -9.80 9.47
N ALA A 27 4.50 -8.91 8.74
CA ALA A 27 3.09 -9.00 8.45
C ALA A 27 2.95 -10.10 7.41
N ASN A 28 2.00 -11.00 7.61
CA ASN A 28 1.65 -12.03 6.63
C ASN A 28 0.96 -11.36 5.44
N GLY A 29 1.74 -10.64 4.62
CA GLY A 29 1.24 -9.81 3.53
C GLY A 29 0.40 -10.60 2.53
N SER A 30 0.73 -11.89 2.33
CA SER A 30 -0.05 -12.80 1.50
C SER A 30 -1.45 -13.06 2.07
N ALA A 31 -1.56 -13.33 3.37
CA ALA A 31 -2.84 -13.54 4.04
C ALA A 31 -3.69 -12.25 4.06
N THR A 32 -3.06 -11.10 4.34
CA THR A 32 -3.73 -9.81 4.31
C THR A 32 -4.23 -9.48 2.90
N ALA A 33 -3.41 -9.68 1.86
CA ALA A 33 -3.82 -9.45 0.48
C ALA A 33 -4.97 -10.38 0.07
N ALA A 34 -4.92 -11.66 0.45
CA ALA A 34 -6.01 -12.59 0.19
C ALA A 34 -7.33 -12.17 0.85
N LEU A 35 -7.28 -11.66 2.08
CA LEU A 35 -8.45 -11.12 2.78
C LEU A 35 -9.01 -9.88 2.08
N LEU A 36 -8.14 -8.94 1.69
CA LEU A 36 -8.56 -7.72 0.99
C LEU A 36 -9.24 -8.04 -0.35
N ILE A 37 -8.69 -9.00 -1.10
CA ILE A 37 -9.31 -9.47 -2.35
C ILE A 37 -10.69 -10.08 -2.07
N GLN A 38 -10.82 -10.93 -1.04
CA GLN A 38 -12.10 -11.52 -0.66
C GLN A 38 -13.17 -10.45 -0.41
N MET A 39 -12.86 -9.49 0.46
CA MET A 39 -13.76 -8.41 0.85
C MET A 39 -14.15 -7.54 -0.35
N ALA A 40 -13.19 -7.19 -1.21
CA ALA A 40 -13.46 -6.42 -2.42
C ALA A 40 -14.36 -7.17 -3.40
N THR A 41 -14.12 -8.47 -3.62
CA THR A 41 -14.95 -9.32 -4.48
C THR A 41 -16.38 -9.42 -3.94
N GLU A 42 -16.57 -9.56 -2.63
CA GLU A 42 -17.88 -9.57 -1.99
C GLU A 42 -18.65 -8.27 -2.22
N ILE A 43 -18.01 -7.12 -1.98
CA ILE A 43 -18.61 -5.78 -2.20
C ILE A 43 -19.02 -5.60 -3.66
N LEU A 44 -18.14 -5.95 -4.61
CA LEU A 44 -18.38 -5.76 -6.05
C LEU A 44 -19.37 -6.79 -6.63
N THR A 45 -19.52 -7.95 -6.00
CA THR A 45 -20.56 -8.92 -6.35
C THR A 45 -21.92 -8.47 -5.84
N ALA A 46 -21.97 -7.91 -4.62
CA ALA A 46 -23.19 -7.37 -4.03
C ALA A 46 -23.66 -6.07 -4.72
N SER A 47 -22.75 -5.27 -5.29
CA SER A 47 -23.07 -4.00 -5.96
C SER A 47 -22.67 -3.98 -7.45
N PRO A 48 -23.59 -4.36 -8.36
CA PRO A 48 -23.38 -4.25 -9.80
C PRO A 48 -23.06 -2.81 -10.27
N THR A 49 -23.68 -1.81 -9.62
CA THR A 49 -23.46 -0.39 -9.93
C THR A 49 -22.02 0.03 -9.64
N MET A 50 -21.48 -0.33 -8.46
CA MET A 50 -20.10 -0.01 -8.10
C MET A 50 -19.11 -0.70 -9.04
N ARG A 51 -19.36 -1.97 -9.35
CA ARG A 51 -18.57 -2.73 -10.33
C ARG A 51 -18.52 -2.03 -11.70
N HIS A 52 -19.68 -1.56 -12.18
CA HIS A 52 -19.76 -0.83 -13.45
C HIS A 52 -19.02 0.52 -13.41
N ARG A 53 -19.15 1.27 -12.31
CA ARG A 53 -18.46 2.56 -12.11
C ARG A 53 -16.94 2.43 -12.08
N MET A 54 -16.43 1.29 -11.64
CA MET A 54 -15.01 0.96 -11.61
C MET A 54 -14.53 0.27 -12.89
N ASN A 55 -15.39 0.08 -13.90
CA ASN A 55 -15.07 -0.63 -15.14
C ASN A 55 -14.54 -2.06 -14.90
N ILE A 56 -15.02 -2.73 -13.85
CA ILE A 56 -14.64 -4.11 -13.50
C ILE A 56 -15.64 -5.07 -14.14
N THR A 57 -15.15 -6.15 -14.73
CA THR A 57 -15.97 -7.21 -15.33
C THR A 57 -16.10 -8.43 -14.42
N LEU A 58 -17.01 -9.35 -14.75
CA LEU A 58 -17.08 -10.65 -14.07
C LEU A 58 -15.79 -11.48 -14.27
N THR A 59 -15.12 -11.29 -15.41
CA THR A 59 -13.84 -11.93 -15.71
C THR A 59 -12.74 -11.45 -14.77
N ASP A 60 -12.71 -10.16 -14.45
CA ASP A 60 -11.75 -9.58 -13.50
C ASP A 60 -11.96 -10.13 -12.08
N LEU A 61 -13.21 -10.30 -11.65
CA LEU A 61 -13.53 -10.93 -10.36
C LEU A 61 -13.04 -12.39 -10.31
N SER A 62 -13.25 -13.15 -11.39
CA SER A 62 -12.75 -14.53 -11.50
C SER A 62 -11.23 -14.60 -11.46
N ALA A 63 -10.54 -13.66 -12.12
CA ALA A 63 -9.09 -13.56 -12.08
C ALA A 63 -8.58 -13.23 -10.67
N ALA A 64 -9.22 -12.29 -9.98
CA ALA A 64 -8.90 -11.93 -8.60
C ALA A 64 -9.03 -13.14 -7.65
N ASP A 65 -10.07 -13.96 -7.82
CA ASP A 65 -10.23 -15.20 -7.04
C ASP A 65 -9.11 -16.22 -7.25
N LYS A 66 -8.57 -16.33 -8.47
CA LYS A 66 -7.42 -17.20 -8.75
C LYS A 66 -6.17 -16.70 -8.01
N ILE A 67 -5.92 -15.38 -8.05
CA ILE A 67 -4.80 -14.76 -7.35
C ILE A 67 -4.95 -14.93 -5.84
N ARG A 68 -6.14 -14.71 -5.29
CA ARG A 68 -6.44 -14.95 -3.87
C ARG A 68 -6.07 -16.36 -3.44
N LYS A 69 -6.47 -17.37 -4.23
CA LYS A 69 -6.12 -18.78 -3.97
C LYS A 69 -4.62 -19.03 -4.06
N GLN A 70 -3.91 -18.37 -4.97
CA GLN A 70 -2.45 -18.48 -5.07
C GLN A 70 -1.75 -17.88 -3.85
N LEU A 71 -2.22 -16.75 -3.33
CA LEU A 71 -1.67 -16.10 -2.13
C LEU A 71 -1.82 -16.96 -0.86
N LEU A 72 -2.84 -17.81 -0.81
CA LEU A 72 -3.05 -18.73 0.31
C LEU A 72 -2.23 -20.02 0.19
N LYS A 73 -1.65 -20.30 -0.97
CA LYS A 73 -0.73 -21.43 -1.11
C LYS A 73 0.59 -21.07 -0.44
N PRO A 74 1.19 -21.99 0.35
CA PRO A 74 2.55 -21.78 0.81
C PRO A 74 3.43 -21.62 -0.42
N ALA A 75 4.30 -20.60 -0.41
CA ALA A 75 5.33 -20.47 -1.43
C ALA A 75 6.17 -21.75 -1.38
N THR A 76 6.01 -22.62 -2.36
CA THR A 76 6.91 -23.76 -2.56
C THR A 76 8.25 -23.16 -2.97
N THR A 77 9.09 -22.88 -1.98
CA THR A 77 10.50 -22.58 -2.20
C THR A 77 11.13 -23.88 -2.71
N LEU A 78 11.41 -23.95 -4.02
CA LEU A 78 12.26 -24.98 -4.63
C LEU A 78 13.73 -24.63 -4.40
#